data_AF-A0A2E6RH98-F1
#
_entry.id   AF-A0A2E6RH98-F1
#
_cell.length_a   1.000
_cell.length_b   1.000
_cell.length_c   1.000
_cell.angle_alpha   90.00
_cell.angle_beta   90.00
_cell.angle_gamma   90.00
#
_symmetry.space_group_name_H-M   'P 1'
#
loop_
_entity.id
_entity.type
_entity.pdbx_description
1 polymer ?
#
loop_
_entity_poly.entity_id
_entity_poly.type
_entity_poly.pdbx_seq_one_letter_code
_entity_poly.pdbx_strand_id
1 'polypeptide(L)'
;MLELLNPVNAWSAIRGFLEAGGPVVFVLLCSTALMWVLISERILYVLFSGPRLRDAQVARWKSLDNHVSWESHMFRERLISEARVESERYMGVIRALILITPLLGLLGTVTGMIEVFQVITDTGSSNARLMASGISKATIPTMTGLAVSLTGVFAMSFLDRRNEIAVADVSNRLELDAGMGFGTGRRLLTDEADEAEVNITPLLDIVFILLIFFIVTSTFLDEEGIEIATPQENEQEELTRPPPTLVLSVRNDGFVMVNNVRMIDPRSVKPVVEAFTAEEPRGVVLLNAAPDAEIDVTVMVLDQARQAGVDPALAIQGR
;
A
#
# COMPACT_ATOMS: atom_id res chain seq x y z
N MET A 1 18.43 -4.33 14.43
CA MET A 1 17.44 -4.29 15.54
C MET A 1 17.58 -3.02 16.39
N LEU A 2 18.80 -2.55 16.71
CA LEU A 2 19.03 -1.28 17.43
C LEU A 2 18.78 0.00 16.59
N GLU A 3 18.80 -0.09 15.25
CA GLU A 3 18.52 1.06 14.37
C GLU A 3 17.05 1.50 14.33
N LEU A 4 16.10 0.63 14.69
CA LEU A 4 14.67 0.94 14.77
C LEU A 4 14.29 1.80 15.99
N LEU A 5 15.16 1.85 17.01
CA LEU A 5 14.98 2.67 18.21
C LEU A 5 15.57 4.08 18.04
N ASN A 6 16.25 4.36 16.92
CA ASN A 6 16.72 5.71 16.62
C ASN A 6 15.52 6.58 16.20
N PRO A 7 15.20 7.68 16.91
CA PRO A 7 14.02 8.50 16.61
C PRO A 7 14.00 9.03 15.17
N VAL A 8 15.18 9.21 14.55
CA VAL A 8 15.30 9.65 13.14
C VAL A 8 14.82 8.55 12.18
N ASN A 9 15.19 7.30 12.44
CA ASN A 9 14.82 6.16 11.60
C ASN A 9 13.35 5.75 11.80
N ALA A 10 12.82 5.91 13.01
CA ALA A 10 11.40 5.70 13.30
C ALA A 10 10.54 6.71 12.53
N TRP A 11 10.98 7.98 12.47
CA TRP A 11 10.27 9.02 11.71
C TRP A 11 10.26 8.74 10.21
N SER A 12 11.40 8.32 9.64
CA SER A 12 11.46 7.96 8.21
C SER A 12 10.61 6.73 7.89
N ALA A 13 10.59 5.73 8.77
CA ALA A 13 9.76 4.53 8.60
C ALA A 13 8.26 4.86 8.64
N ILE A 14 7.82 5.70 9.57
CA ILE A 14 6.42 6.13 9.67
C ILE A 14 6.02 6.94 8.43
N ARG A 15 6.87 7.85 7.96
CA ARG A 15 6.61 8.62 6.74
C ARG A 15 6.50 7.71 5.51
N GLY A 16 7.45 6.78 5.34
CA GLY A 16 7.39 5.81 4.24
C GLY A 16 6.14 4.93 4.28
N PHE A 17 5.69 4.53 5.47
CA PHE A 17 4.45 3.78 5.65
C PHE A 17 3.19 4.60 5.32
N LEU A 18 3.17 5.88 5.71
CA LEU A 18 2.07 6.81 5.39
C LEU A 18 1.97 7.08 3.89
N GLU A 19 3.11 7.28 3.23
CA GLU A 19 3.18 7.46 1.79
C GLU A 19 2.74 6.19 1.05
N ALA A 20 3.12 5.01 1.56
CA ALA A 20 2.82 3.72 0.94
C ALA A 20 1.33 3.35 0.96
N GLY A 21 0.55 3.74 1.98
CA GLY A 21 -0.87 3.36 2.08
C GLY A 21 -1.87 4.51 1.86
N GLY A 22 -1.40 5.71 1.56
CA GLY A 22 -2.25 6.86 1.21
C GLY A 22 -3.05 7.47 2.37
N PRO A 23 -4.05 8.33 2.06
CA PRO A 23 -4.77 9.11 3.08
C PRO A 23 -5.50 8.27 4.14
N VAL A 24 -5.95 7.07 3.76
CA VAL A 24 -6.67 6.15 4.65
C VAL A 24 -5.77 5.72 5.81
N VAL A 25 -4.47 5.50 5.57
CA VAL A 25 -3.52 5.12 6.63
C VAL A 25 -3.40 6.19 7.70
N PHE A 26 -3.52 7.47 7.34
CA PHE A 26 -3.51 8.54 8.32
C PHE A 26 -4.71 8.44 9.28
N VAL A 27 -5.91 8.22 8.73
CA VAL A 27 -7.13 8.03 9.53
C VAL A 27 -7.02 6.78 10.41
N LEU A 28 -6.47 5.69 9.85
CA LEU A 28 -6.21 4.43 10.57
C LEU A 28 -5.22 4.65 11.71
N LEU A 29 -4.14 5.39 11.49
CA LEU A 29 -3.13 5.71 12.50
C LEU A 29 -3.72 6.55 13.62
N CYS A 30 -4.50 7.60 13.30
CA CYS A 30 -5.20 8.40 14.31
C CYS A 30 -6.17 7.58 15.14
N SER A 31 -6.96 6.71 14.48
CA SER A 31 -7.92 5.82 15.15
C SER A 31 -7.21 4.82 16.07
N THR A 32 -6.11 4.24 15.58
CA THR A 32 -5.25 3.32 16.34
C THR A 32 -4.63 4.00 17.55
N ALA A 33 -4.08 5.20 17.37
CA ALA A 33 -3.47 5.96 18.46
C ALA A 33 -4.50 6.33 19.53
N LEU A 34 -5.69 6.79 19.12
CA LEU A 34 -6.79 7.09 20.04
C LEU A 34 -7.22 5.84 20.82
N MET A 35 -7.39 4.71 20.12
CA MET A 35 -7.75 3.43 20.74
C MET A 35 -6.73 3.02 21.80
N TRP A 36 -5.44 3.05 21.47
CA TRP A 36 -4.38 2.67 22.41
C TRP A 36 -4.24 3.63 23.59
N VAL A 37 -4.48 4.93 23.40
CA VAL A 37 -4.53 5.90 24.50
C VAL A 37 -5.66 5.56 25.47
N LEU A 38 -6.86 5.26 24.97
CA LEU A 38 -8.00 4.87 25.81
C LEU A 38 -7.77 3.52 26.53
N ILE A 39 -7.21 2.53 25.82
CA ILE A 39 -6.83 1.25 26.44
C ILE A 39 -5.80 1.47 27.55
N SER A 40 -4.78 2.29 27.30
CA SER A 40 -3.72 2.57 28.28
C SER A 40 -4.27 3.30 29.51
N GLU A 41 -5.13 4.29 29.31
CA GLU A 41 -5.82 5.00 30.39
C GLU A 41 -6.66 4.02 31.24
N ARG A 42 -7.33 3.06 30.61
CA ARG A 42 -8.09 2.01 31.32
C ARG A 42 -7.21 1.05 32.09
N ILE A 43 -6.10 0.61 31.52
CA ILE A 43 -5.11 -0.23 32.22
C ILE A 43 -4.59 0.51 33.47
N LEU A 44 -4.26 1.80 33.33
CA LEU A 44 -3.81 2.62 34.46
C LEU A 44 -4.90 2.79 35.52
N TYR A 45 -6.16 2.98 35.11
CA TYR A 45 -7.29 3.03 36.02
C TYR A 45 -7.39 1.74 36.85
N VAL A 46 -7.41 0.57 36.19
CA VAL A 46 -7.51 -0.74 36.88
C VAL A 46 -6.34 -0.99 37.83
N LEU A 47 -5.12 -0.58 37.45
CA LEU A 47 -3.92 -0.81 38.26
C LEU A 47 -3.79 0.15 39.46
N PHE A 48 -4.09 1.44 39.29
CA PHE A 48 -3.73 2.46 40.28
C PHE A 48 -4.93 3.19 40.92
N SER A 49 -5.99 3.46 40.15
CA SER A 49 -7.12 4.28 40.60
C SER A 49 -8.27 3.44 41.16
N GLY A 50 -8.57 2.30 40.53
CA GLY A 50 -9.65 1.38 40.89
C GLY A 50 -9.56 0.87 42.34
N PRO A 51 -8.39 0.38 42.81
CA PRO A 51 -8.26 -0.07 44.20
C PRO A 51 -8.60 1.02 45.22
N ARG A 52 -8.14 2.27 44.98
CA ARG A 52 -8.40 3.41 45.88
C ARG A 52 -9.90 3.76 45.93
N LEU A 53 -10.57 3.75 44.78
CA LEU A 53 -12.01 4.01 44.71
C LEU A 53 -12.79 2.93 45.47
N ARG A 54 -12.47 1.66 45.24
CA ARG A 54 -13.11 0.54 45.94
C ARG A 54 -12.94 0.64 47.46
N ASP A 55 -11.73 0.91 47.93
CA ASP A 55 -11.46 1.00 49.37
C ASP A 55 -12.23 2.17 49.99
N ALA A 56 -12.39 3.29 49.28
CA ALA A 56 -13.24 4.41 49.70
C ALA A 56 -14.72 4.02 49.78
N GLN A 57 -15.25 3.27 48.79
CA GLN A 57 -16.64 2.82 48.82
C GLN A 57 -16.91 1.82 49.96
N VAL A 58 -15.97 0.90 50.21
CA VAL A 58 -16.05 -0.03 51.35
C VAL A 58 -15.99 0.72 52.68
N ALA A 59 -15.16 1.77 52.79
CA ALA A 59 -15.11 2.60 53.99
C ALA A 59 -16.44 3.34 54.24
N ARG A 60 -17.09 3.85 53.18
CA ARG A 60 -18.42 4.47 53.26
C ARG A 60 -19.47 3.47 53.72
N TRP A 61 -19.46 2.25 53.19
CA TRP A 61 -20.37 1.18 53.64
C TRP A 61 -20.20 0.84 55.12
N LYS A 62 -18.96 0.73 55.58
CA LYS A 62 -18.64 0.41 56.98
C LYS A 62 -19.03 1.51 57.96
N SER A 63 -19.18 2.75 57.50
CA SER A 63 -19.61 3.86 58.36
C SER A 63 -21.12 3.89 58.66
N LEU A 64 -21.92 3.05 57.99
CA LEU A 64 -23.33 2.91 58.32
C LEU A 64 -23.48 2.02 59.56
N ASP A 65 -24.28 2.47 60.54
CA ASP A 65 -24.54 1.72 61.78
C ASP A 65 -25.47 0.51 61.58
N ASN A 66 -26.25 0.48 60.49
CA ASN A 66 -27.24 -0.56 60.21
C ASN A 66 -27.12 -1.04 58.76
N HIS A 67 -26.94 -2.34 58.55
CA HIS A 67 -26.82 -2.96 57.22
C HIS A 67 -28.05 -3.79 56.83
N VAL A 68 -29.11 -3.77 57.63
CA VAL A 68 -30.32 -4.58 57.44
C VAL A 68 -31.47 -3.76 56.84
N SER A 69 -31.47 -2.44 56.98
CA SER A 69 -32.58 -1.59 56.52
C SER A 69 -32.68 -1.53 54.99
N TRP A 70 -33.90 -1.27 54.47
CA TRP A 70 -34.12 -1.01 53.05
C TRP A 70 -33.23 0.11 52.49
N GLU A 71 -32.98 1.16 53.29
CA GLU A 71 -32.11 2.27 52.91
C GLU A 71 -30.67 1.81 52.68
N SER A 72 -30.16 0.92 53.53
CA SER A 72 -28.82 0.34 53.40
C SER A 72 -28.72 -0.57 52.16
N HIS A 73 -29.77 -1.33 51.85
CA HIS A 73 -29.82 -2.08 50.58
C HIS A 73 -29.74 -1.15 49.36
N MET A 74 -30.53 -0.07 49.32
CA MET A 74 -30.48 0.89 48.20
C MET A 74 -29.15 1.63 48.13
N PHE A 75 -28.53 1.92 49.27
CA PHE A 75 -27.21 2.51 49.32
C PHE A 75 -26.14 1.56 48.74
N ARG A 76 -26.19 0.26 49.09
CA ARG A 76 -25.32 -0.78 48.50
C ARG A 76 -25.47 -0.84 46.98
N GLU A 77 -26.70 -0.94 46.49
CA GLU A 77 -26.97 -1.02 45.04
C GLU A 77 -26.43 0.22 44.31
N ARG A 78 -26.58 1.41 44.92
CA ARG A 78 -25.96 2.64 44.40
C ARG A 78 -24.44 2.54 44.33
N LEU A 79 -23.77 2.03 45.37
CA LEU A 79 -22.31 1.91 45.38
C LEU A 79 -21.79 0.93 44.32
N ILE A 80 -22.50 -0.19 44.12
CA ILE A 80 -22.17 -1.17 43.08
C ILE A 80 -22.39 -0.58 41.69
N SER A 81 -23.51 0.13 41.48
CA SER A 81 -23.79 0.82 40.22
C SER A 81 -22.73 1.88 39.91
N GLU A 82 -22.32 2.68 40.90
CA GLU A 82 -21.25 3.68 40.75
C GLU A 82 -19.91 3.03 40.37
N ALA A 83 -19.56 1.91 41.01
CA ALA A 83 -18.36 1.15 40.66
C ALA A 83 -18.44 0.55 39.24
N ARG A 84 -19.61 0.08 38.80
CA ARG A 84 -19.84 -0.42 37.44
C ARG A 84 -19.67 0.69 36.40
N VAL A 85 -20.36 1.82 36.59
CA VAL A 85 -20.30 2.96 35.67
C VAL A 85 -18.88 3.48 35.49
N GLU A 86 -18.11 3.62 36.58
CA GLU A 86 -16.73 4.12 36.45
C GLU A 86 -15.81 3.09 35.79
N SER A 87 -16.03 1.79 36.03
CA SER A 87 -15.24 0.72 35.42
C SER A 87 -15.56 0.51 33.92
N GLU A 88 -16.80 0.73 33.51
CA GLU A 88 -17.27 0.59 32.11
C GLU A 88 -17.11 1.87 31.27
N ARG A 89 -16.70 2.98 31.90
CA ARG A 89 -16.48 4.25 31.20
C ARG A 89 -15.50 4.05 30.02
N TYR A 90 -15.75 4.62 28.85
CA TYR A 90 -14.95 4.45 27.61
C TYR A 90 -14.88 3.03 27.01
N MET A 91 -15.35 1.98 27.68
CA MET A 91 -15.29 0.60 27.18
C MET A 91 -16.04 0.45 25.85
N GLY A 92 -17.23 1.07 25.74
CA GLY A 92 -17.99 1.12 24.48
C GLY A 92 -17.26 1.85 23.35
N VAL A 93 -16.52 2.92 23.65
CA VAL A 93 -15.73 3.66 22.63
C VAL A 93 -14.55 2.82 22.14
N ILE A 94 -13.85 2.14 23.05
CA ILE A 94 -12.76 1.22 22.70
C ILE A 94 -13.29 0.12 21.78
N ARG A 95 -14.43 -0.49 22.14
CA ARG A 95 -15.09 -1.53 21.33
C ARG A 95 -15.46 -1.03 19.93
N ALA A 96 -16.00 0.19 19.82
CA ALA A 96 -16.30 0.79 18.53
C ALA A 96 -15.04 1.05 17.68
N LEU A 97 -13.96 1.55 18.29
CA LEU A 97 -12.68 1.77 17.59
C LEU A 97 -12.06 0.48 17.08
N ILE A 98 -12.12 -0.60 17.87
CA ILE A 98 -11.68 -1.94 17.45
C ILE A 98 -12.46 -2.37 16.20
N LEU A 99 -13.79 -2.22 16.20
CA LEU A 99 -14.63 -2.60 15.08
C LEU A 99 -14.40 -1.76 13.81
N ILE A 100 -14.15 -0.46 13.97
CA ILE A 100 -13.91 0.47 12.85
C ILE A 100 -12.55 0.24 12.20
N THR A 101 -11.55 -0.25 12.94
CA THR A 101 -10.17 -0.35 12.44
C THR A 101 -10.02 -1.30 11.23
N PRO A 102 -10.58 -2.52 11.19
CA PRO A 102 -10.60 -3.36 9.99
C PRO A 102 -11.38 -2.74 8.83
N LEU A 103 -12.47 -2.03 9.12
CA LEU A 103 -13.30 -1.38 8.09
C LEU A 103 -12.53 -0.24 7.40
N LEU A 104 -11.74 0.53 8.15
CA LEU A 104 -10.81 1.50 7.59
C LEU A 104 -9.73 0.82 6.74
N GLY A 105 -9.25 -0.36 7.15
CA GLY A 105 -8.33 -1.17 6.36
C GLY A 105 -8.91 -1.57 5.00
N LEU A 106 -10.18 -2.01 4.97
CA LEU A 106 -10.90 -2.33 3.73
C LEU A 106 -11.17 -1.08 2.89
N LEU A 107 -11.44 0.08 3.49
CA LEU A 107 -11.54 1.32 2.72
C LEU A 107 -10.22 1.59 1.96
N GLY A 108 -9.09 1.27 2.58
CA GLY A 108 -7.77 1.33 1.97
C GLY A 108 -7.65 0.50 0.69
N THR A 109 -8.15 -0.75 0.69
CA THR A 109 -8.11 -1.58 -0.52
C THR A 109 -8.94 -1.00 -1.64
N VAL A 110 -10.16 -0.54 -1.34
CA VAL A 110 -11.03 0.09 -2.34
C VAL A 110 -10.35 1.32 -2.94
N THR A 111 -9.77 2.19 -2.11
CA THR A 111 -9.08 3.39 -2.61
C THR A 111 -7.84 3.08 -3.43
N GLY A 112 -7.02 2.10 -3.03
CA GLY A 112 -5.82 1.71 -3.78
C GLY A 112 -6.17 1.07 -5.13
N MET A 113 -7.26 0.32 -5.20
CA MET A 113 -7.73 -0.28 -6.46
C MET A 113 -8.34 0.75 -7.40
N ILE A 114 -9.01 1.79 -6.88
CA ILE A 114 -9.44 2.93 -7.70
C ILE A 114 -8.22 3.64 -8.33
N GLU A 115 -7.13 3.80 -7.59
CA GLU A 115 -5.89 4.40 -8.10
C GLU A 115 -5.24 3.56 -9.21
N VAL A 116 -5.24 2.24 -9.06
CA VAL A 116 -4.80 1.30 -10.12
C VAL A 116 -5.61 1.54 -11.40
N PHE A 117 -6.94 1.58 -11.31
CA PHE A 117 -7.82 1.83 -12.47
C PHE A 117 -7.57 3.20 -13.11
N GLN A 118 -7.37 4.24 -12.30
CA GLN A 118 -7.08 5.59 -12.80
C GLN A 118 -5.79 5.63 -13.63
N VAL A 119 -4.73 4.94 -13.19
CA VAL A 119 -3.47 4.85 -13.95
C VAL A 119 -3.68 4.20 -15.31
N ILE A 120 -4.48 3.12 -15.39
CA ILE A 120 -4.81 2.45 -16.67
C ILE A 120 -5.53 3.42 -17.60
N THR A 121 -6.54 4.13 -17.10
CA THR A 121 -7.32 5.06 -17.92
C THR A 121 -6.50 6.27 -18.37
N ASP A 122 -5.58 6.77 -17.54
CA ASP A 122 -4.81 7.98 -17.83
C ASP A 122 -3.63 7.72 -18.77
N THR A 123 -2.94 6.58 -18.59
CA THR A 123 -1.78 6.23 -19.43
C THR A 123 -2.12 5.36 -20.63
N GLY A 124 -3.33 4.79 -20.69
CA GLY A 124 -3.75 3.86 -21.74
C GLY A 124 -2.91 2.57 -21.80
N SER A 125 -2.07 2.32 -20.78
CA SER A 125 -1.11 1.22 -20.71
C SER A 125 -1.22 0.53 -19.34
N SER A 126 -1.16 -0.80 -19.35
CA SER A 126 -1.22 -1.64 -18.16
C SER A 126 0.14 -1.80 -17.46
N ASN A 127 1.02 -0.80 -17.53
CA ASN A 127 2.40 -0.87 -17.03
C ASN A 127 2.48 -1.57 -15.65
N ALA A 128 3.02 -2.79 -15.66
CA ALA A 128 2.95 -3.72 -14.54
C ALA A 128 3.58 -3.18 -13.25
N ARG A 129 4.55 -2.27 -13.36
CA ARG A 129 5.20 -1.65 -12.20
C ARG A 129 4.28 -0.68 -11.46
N LEU A 130 3.52 0.14 -12.20
CA LEU A 130 2.57 1.09 -11.61
C LEU A 130 1.37 0.34 -11.01
N MET A 131 0.91 -0.72 -11.69
CA MET A 131 -0.12 -1.65 -11.19
C MET A 131 0.30 -2.26 -9.84
N ALA A 132 1.51 -2.83 -9.78
CA ALA A 132 2.03 -3.47 -8.57
C ALA A 132 2.12 -2.49 -7.38
N SER A 133 2.48 -1.23 -7.65
CA SER A 133 2.52 -0.17 -6.63
C SER A 133 1.12 0.11 -6.05
N GLY A 134 0.08 0.23 -6.89
CA GLY A 134 -1.29 0.49 -6.43
C GLY A 134 -1.91 -0.70 -5.67
N ILE A 135 -1.61 -1.93 -6.08
CA ILE A 135 -2.03 -3.14 -5.37
C ILE A 135 -1.33 -3.24 -4.00
N SER A 136 -0.04 -2.94 -3.92
CA SER A 136 0.67 -2.90 -2.64
C SER A 136 0.09 -1.83 -1.71
N LYS A 137 -0.21 -0.63 -2.24
CA LYS A 137 -0.87 0.45 -1.51
C LYS A 137 -2.26 0.09 -1.00
N ALA A 138 -2.99 -0.75 -1.74
CA ALA A 138 -4.28 -1.29 -1.32
C ALA A 138 -4.16 -2.28 -0.15
N THR A 139 -3.15 -3.15 -0.14
CA THR A 139 -3.05 -4.26 0.83
C THR A 139 -2.49 -3.86 2.19
N ILE A 140 -1.58 -2.89 2.24
CA ILE A 140 -0.93 -2.44 3.48
C ILE A 140 -1.94 -1.98 4.56
N PRO A 141 -2.90 -1.07 4.26
CA PRO A 141 -3.88 -0.62 5.25
C PRO A 141 -4.74 -1.74 5.83
N THR A 142 -5.13 -2.73 5.01
CA THR A 142 -5.93 -3.88 5.46
C THR A 142 -5.17 -4.75 6.44
N MET A 143 -3.93 -5.13 6.11
CA MET A 143 -3.11 -5.96 7.00
C MET A 143 -2.87 -5.25 8.34
N THR A 144 -2.58 -3.95 8.30
CA THR A 144 -2.40 -3.15 9.51
C THR A 144 -3.69 -3.02 10.32
N GLY A 145 -4.82 -2.78 9.65
CA GLY A 145 -6.12 -2.67 10.33
C GLY A 145 -6.53 -3.95 11.05
N LEU A 146 -6.33 -5.11 10.42
CA LEU A 146 -6.60 -6.41 11.04
C LEU A 146 -5.63 -6.71 12.19
N ALA A 147 -4.34 -6.45 12.01
CA ALA A 147 -3.34 -6.67 13.06
C ALA A 147 -3.64 -5.80 14.31
N VAL A 148 -3.94 -4.52 14.11
CA VAL A 148 -4.30 -3.60 15.20
C VAL A 148 -5.60 -4.05 15.87
N SER A 149 -6.64 -4.38 15.11
CA SER A 149 -7.91 -4.84 15.65
C SER A 149 -7.74 -6.09 16.51
N LEU A 150 -6.97 -7.07 16.05
CA LEU A 150 -6.71 -8.30 16.80
C LEU A 150 -6.04 -8.01 18.16
N THR A 151 -5.04 -7.13 18.17
CA THR A 151 -4.39 -6.71 19.43
C THR A 151 -5.34 -5.93 20.34
N GLY A 152 -6.22 -5.11 19.77
CA GLY A 152 -7.25 -4.37 20.50
C GLY A 152 -8.27 -5.30 21.16
N VAL A 153 -8.73 -6.34 20.46
CA VAL A 153 -9.65 -7.36 21.02
C VAL A 153 -9.02 -8.05 22.22
N PHE A 154 -7.75 -8.46 22.13
CA PHE A 154 -7.07 -9.09 23.27
C PHE A 154 -7.01 -8.17 24.49
N ALA A 155 -6.65 -6.90 24.29
CA ALA A 155 -6.62 -5.91 25.35
C ALA A 155 -8.02 -5.66 25.95
N MET A 156 -9.04 -5.60 25.09
CA MET A 156 -10.44 -5.43 25.49
C MET A 156 -10.93 -6.60 26.36
N SER A 157 -10.72 -7.84 25.94
CA SER A 157 -11.10 -9.02 26.72
C SER A 157 -10.40 -9.07 28.08
N PHE A 158 -9.14 -8.64 28.15
CA PHE A 158 -8.42 -8.51 29.41
C PHE A 158 -9.06 -7.45 30.33
N LEU A 159 -9.41 -6.29 29.78
CA LEU A 159 -10.06 -5.21 30.54
C LEU A 159 -11.47 -5.58 31.01
N ASP A 160 -12.30 -6.15 30.12
CA ASP A 160 -13.65 -6.63 30.44
C ASP A 160 -13.60 -7.61 31.62
N ARG A 161 -12.70 -8.61 31.54
CA ARG A 161 -12.53 -9.59 32.62
C ARG A 161 -12.12 -8.95 33.95
N ARG A 162 -11.23 -7.94 33.90
CA ARG A 162 -10.79 -7.22 35.10
C ARG A 162 -11.90 -6.37 35.69
N ASN A 163 -12.73 -5.75 34.86
CA ASN A 163 -13.87 -4.95 35.30
C ASN A 163 -14.92 -5.79 36.00
N GLU A 164 -15.29 -6.96 35.42
CA GLU A 164 -16.20 -7.91 36.06
C GLU A 164 -15.72 -8.33 37.46
N ILE A 165 -14.43 -8.72 37.56
CA ILE A 165 -13.84 -9.13 38.82
C ILE A 165 -13.83 -7.97 39.83
N ALA A 166 -13.54 -6.75 39.38
CA ALA A 166 -13.51 -5.57 40.24
C ALA A 166 -14.91 -5.23 40.80
N VAL A 167 -15.94 -5.25 39.95
CA VAL A 167 -17.34 -5.03 40.37
C VAL A 167 -17.81 -6.15 41.30
N ALA A 168 -17.48 -7.40 40.98
CA ALA A 168 -17.79 -8.55 41.84
C ALA A 168 -17.12 -8.44 43.22
N ASP A 169 -15.86 -8.00 43.30
CA ASP A 169 -15.17 -7.79 44.57
C ASP A 169 -15.80 -6.66 45.40
N VAL A 170 -16.28 -5.57 44.77
CA VAL A 170 -17.08 -4.55 45.47
C VAL A 170 -18.35 -5.17 46.02
N SER A 171 -19.12 -5.87 45.19
CA SER A 171 -20.38 -6.53 45.59
C SER A 171 -20.20 -7.49 46.76
N ASN A 172 -19.13 -8.30 46.73
CA ASN A 172 -18.80 -9.28 47.76
C ASN A 172 -18.33 -8.63 49.07
N ARG A 173 -17.63 -7.49 49.02
CA ARG A 173 -17.19 -6.78 50.24
C ARG A 173 -18.33 -6.04 50.95
N LEU A 174 -19.43 -5.80 50.24
CA LEU A 174 -20.63 -5.15 50.76
C LEU A 174 -21.63 -6.23 51.24
N GLU A 175 -21.18 -7.15 52.08
CA GLU A 175 -22.05 -8.21 52.63
C GLU A 175 -23.16 -7.60 53.48
N LEU A 176 -24.34 -8.23 53.40
CA LEU A 176 -25.51 -7.91 54.20
C LEU A 176 -25.56 -8.93 55.34
N ASP A 177 -25.68 -8.47 56.58
CA ASP A 177 -26.01 -9.37 57.68
C ASP A 177 -27.39 -9.96 57.40
N ALA A 178 -27.46 -11.30 57.33
CA ALA A 178 -28.64 -12.06 56.94
C ALA A 178 -29.74 -11.95 58.00
N GLY A 179 -30.43 -10.80 58.04
CA GLY A 179 -31.51 -10.50 58.99
C GLY A 179 -32.87 -10.33 58.33
N MET A 180 -32.94 -10.11 57.01
CA MET A 180 -34.21 -9.95 56.31
C MET A 180 -34.32 -10.91 55.12
N GLY A 181 -35.14 -11.95 55.31
CA GLY A 181 -35.62 -12.85 54.26
C GLY A 181 -36.59 -12.14 53.32
N PHE A 182 -36.13 -11.12 52.60
CA PHE A 182 -36.84 -10.63 51.43
C PHE A 182 -36.41 -11.47 50.23
N GLY A 183 -37.29 -12.39 49.85
CA GLY A 183 -37.31 -13.00 48.52
C GLY A 183 -37.64 -11.95 47.46
N THR A 184 -36.72 -11.02 47.23
CA THR A 184 -36.82 -10.10 46.11
C THR A 184 -36.22 -10.82 44.90
N GLY A 185 -37.12 -11.24 44.01
CA GLY A 185 -36.81 -11.94 42.78
C GLY A 185 -35.58 -11.36 42.11
N ARG A 186 -34.57 -12.23 42.00
CA ARG A 186 -33.33 -12.05 41.25
C ARG A 186 -33.67 -11.79 39.79
N ARG A 187 -34.00 -10.54 39.46
CA ARG A 187 -34.30 -10.12 38.10
C ARG A 187 -34.11 -8.63 37.90
N LEU A 188 -33.01 -8.06 38.36
CA LEU A 188 -32.55 -6.76 37.89
C LEU A 188 -31.05 -6.82 37.71
N LEU A 189 -30.62 -6.55 36.47
CA LEU A 189 -29.24 -6.37 36.02
C LEU A 189 -28.41 -7.64 35.80
N THR A 190 -28.98 -8.66 35.14
CA THR A 190 -28.25 -9.20 33.98
C THR A 190 -28.54 -8.25 32.83
N ASP A 191 -28.00 -7.04 32.93
CA ASP A 191 -27.63 -6.29 31.74
C ASP A 191 -26.52 -7.19 31.18
N GLU A 192 -26.77 -8.04 30.18
CA GLU A 192 -26.72 -7.57 28.80
C GLU A 192 -25.65 -6.46 28.66
N ALA A 193 -24.48 -6.67 29.30
CA ALA A 193 -23.30 -6.75 28.49
C ALA A 193 -23.67 -7.77 27.42
N ASP A 194 -24.28 -7.29 26.35
CA ASP A 194 -23.91 -7.71 25.02
C ASP A 194 -22.39 -7.88 25.14
N GLU A 195 -21.99 -9.12 25.41
CA GLU A 195 -20.94 -9.72 24.65
C GLU A 195 -21.30 -9.30 23.23
N ALA A 196 -20.80 -8.14 22.82
CA ALA A 196 -20.24 -8.00 21.51
C ALA A 196 -19.07 -8.99 21.49
N GLU A 197 -19.44 -10.28 21.54
CA GLU A 197 -18.95 -11.32 20.68
C GLU A 197 -18.63 -10.58 19.40
N VAL A 198 -17.34 -10.29 19.26
CA VAL A 198 -16.81 -9.68 18.07
C VAL A 198 -17.19 -10.70 17.01
N ASN A 199 -18.30 -10.43 16.34
CA ASN A 199 -18.89 -11.35 15.41
C ASN A 199 -17.88 -11.42 14.27
N ILE A 200 -17.03 -12.44 14.33
CA ILE A 200 -15.94 -12.67 13.38
C ILE A 200 -16.50 -13.12 12.03
N THR A 201 -17.76 -13.53 12.00
CA THR A 201 -18.54 -13.89 10.80
C THR A 201 -18.49 -12.78 9.73
N PRO A 202 -18.86 -11.50 10.00
CA PRO A 202 -18.70 -10.42 9.03
C PRO A 202 -17.25 -10.09 8.66
N LEU A 203 -16.25 -10.37 9.53
CA LEU A 203 -14.84 -10.17 9.18
C LEU A 203 -14.36 -11.24 8.18
N LEU A 204 -14.81 -12.49 8.31
CA LEU A 204 -14.52 -13.57 7.37
C LEU A 204 -15.12 -13.26 6.00
N ASP A 205 -16.38 -12.82 5.94
CA ASP A 205 -17.03 -12.44 4.68
C ASP A 205 -16.30 -11.30 3.99
N ILE A 206 -15.84 -10.30 4.74
CA ILE A 206 -15.03 -9.20 4.22
C ILE A 206 -13.68 -9.69 3.68
N VAL A 207 -12.95 -10.51 4.43
CA VAL A 207 -11.67 -11.06 3.98
C VAL A 207 -11.86 -11.95 2.75
N PHE A 208 -12.93 -12.73 2.71
CA PHE A 208 -13.26 -13.61 1.59
C PHE A 208 -13.63 -12.81 0.33
N ILE A 209 -14.41 -11.73 0.47
CA ILE A 209 -14.72 -10.80 -0.62
C ILE A 209 -13.44 -10.11 -1.12
N LEU A 210 -12.52 -9.73 -0.24
CA LEU A 210 -11.22 -9.15 -0.63
C LEU A 210 -10.34 -10.17 -1.37
N LEU A 211 -10.29 -11.43 -0.93
CA LEU A 211 -9.56 -12.49 -1.63
C LEU A 211 -10.15 -12.77 -3.01
N ILE A 212 -11.49 -12.83 -3.12
CA ILE A 212 -12.16 -12.96 -4.42
C ILE A 212 -11.83 -11.76 -5.31
N PHE A 213 -11.94 -10.55 -4.79
CA PHE A 213 -11.63 -9.34 -5.56
C PHE A 213 -10.17 -9.35 -6.02
N PHE A 214 -9.23 -9.79 -5.18
CA PHE A 214 -7.82 -9.88 -5.54
C PHE A 214 -7.57 -10.95 -6.62
N ILE A 215 -8.17 -12.13 -6.48
CA ILE A 215 -8.07 -13.21 -7.46
C ILE A 215 -8.68 -12.76 -8.80
N VAL A 216 -9.90 -12.22 -8.78
CA VAL A 216 -10.61 -11.75 -9.97
C VAL A 216 -9.87 -10.58 -10.62
N THR A 217 -9.36 -9.63 -9.85
CA THR A 217 -8.62 -8.50 -10.45
C THR A 217 -7.27 -8.96 -11.00
N SER A 218 -6.60 -9.94 -10.37
CA SER A 218 -5.39 -10.53 -10.94
C SER A 218 -5.65 -11.23 -12.27
N THR A 219 -6.83 -11.85 -12.47
CA THR A 219 -7.17 -12.46 -13.77
C THR A 219 -7.45 -11.45 -14.87
N PHE A 220 -7.83 -10.20 -14.55
CA PHE A 220 -8.02 -9.14 -15.55
C PHE A 220 -6.72 -8.40 -15.90
N LEU A 221 -5.66 -8.58 -15.12
CA LEU A 221 -4.33 -8.03 -15.43
C LEU A 221 -3.58 -8.87 -16.47
N ASP A 222 -3.99 -10.12 -16.68
CA ASP A 222 -3.40 -11.05 -17.64
C ASP A 222 -4.08 -11.00 -19.03
N GLU A 223 -5.12 -10.16 -19.21
CA GLU A 223 -5.67 -9.93 -20.56
C GLU A 223 -4.68 -9.07 -21.35
N GLU A 224 -3.87 -9.75 -22.16
CA GLU A 224 -2.90 -9.24 -23.13
C GLU A 224 -3.43 -8.00 -23.86
N GLY A 225 -3.15 -6.83 -23.29
CA GLY A 225 -3.02 -5.63 -24.09
C GLY A 225 -1.88 -5.90 -25.04
N ILE A 226 -2.17 -6.14 -26.32
CA ILE A 226 -1.16 -6.12 -27.38
C ILE A 226 -0.44 -4.79 -27.19
N GLU A 227 0.78 -4.85 -26.65
CA GLU A 227 1.64 -3.69 -26.51
C GLU A 227 1.89 -3.21 -27.93
N ILE A 228 1.08 -2.26 -28.39
CA ILE A 228 1.45 -1.40 -29.50
C ILE A 228 2.57 -0.55 -28.92
N ALA A 229 3.78 -1.13 -28.90
CA ALA A 229 5.01 -0.45 -28.56
C ALA A 229 5.08 0.74 -29.50
N THR A 230 4.62 1.89 -29.03
CA THR A 230 5.02 3.16 -29.60
C THR A 230 6.50 3.23 -29.31
N PRO A 231 7.39 3.33 -30.31
CA PRO A 231 8.81 3.37 -30.04
C PRO A 231 9.11 4.60 -29.18
N GLN A 232 9.21 4.39 -27.87
CA GLN A 232 9.85 5.34 -26.97
C GLN A 232 11.34 5.16 -27.20
N GLU A 233 11.98 6.23 -27.68
CA GLU A 233 13.42 6.31 -27.90
C GLU A 233 14.15 6.21 -26.55
N ASN A 234 14.36 4.99 -26.09
CA ASN A 234 15.31 4.72 -25.02
C ASN A 234 16.72 4.84 -25.61
N GLU A 235 17.46 5.90 -25.28
CA GLU A 235 18.85 6.15 -25.72
C GLU A 235 19.79 4.95 -25.46
N GLN A 236 19.48 4.12 -24.45
CA GLN A 236 20.23 2.91 -24.13
C GLN A 236 19.99 1.73 -25.09
N GLU A 237 18.82 1.65 -25.75
CA GLU A 237 18.55 0.63 -26.78
C GLU A 237 19.06 1.02 -28.16
N GLU A 238 19.19 2.32 -28.45
CA GLU A 238 19.78 2.79 -29.70
C GLU A 238 21.27 2.41 -29.82
N LEU A 239 22.01 2.45 -28.72
CA LEU A 239 23.44 2.13 -28.69
C LEU A 239 23.74 0.65 -29.02
N THR A 240 22.80 -0.26 -28.77
CA THR A 240 22.92 -1.69 -29.10
C THR A 240 22.52 -2.04 -30.53
N ARG A 241 21.78 -1.15 -31.23
CA ARG A 241 21.41 -1.38 -32.62
C ARG A 241 22.62 -1.16 -33.53
N PRO A 242 22.88 -2.06 -34.49
CA PRO A 242 23.95 -1.84 -35.48
C PRO A 242 23.68 -0.53 -36.21
N PRO A 243 24.72 0.28 -36.45
CA PRO A 243 24.54 1.59 -37.07
C PRO A 243 23.92 1.43 -38.46
N PRO A 244 22.97 2.30 -38.82
CA PRO A 244 22.40 2.31 -40.17
C PRO A 244 23.54 2.46 -41.19
N THR A 245 23.50 1.68 -42.26
CA THR A 245 24.58 1.65 -43.25
C THR A 245 24.06 2.10 -44.60
N LEU A 246 24.68 3.14 -45.18
CA LEU A 246 24.44 3.58 -46.55
C LEU A 246 25.40 2.84 -47.49
N VAL A 247 24.88 1.99 -48.36
CA VAL A 247 25.70 1.26 -49.33
C VAL A 247 25.68 1.99 -50.67
N LEU A 248 26.85 2.42 -51.11
CA LEU A 248 27.10 3.00 -52.43
C LEU A 248 27.80 1.93 -53.29
N SER A 249 27.12 1.43 -54.32
CA SER A 249 27.67 0.41 -55.22
C SER A 249 27.97 1.01 -56.59
N VAL A 250 29.24 1.03 -56.99
CA VAL A 250 29.67 1.48 -58.33
C VAL A 250 29.51 0.35 -59.32
N ARG A 251 28.71 0.58 -60.37
CA ARG A 251 28.44 -0.40 -61.43
C ARG A 251 29.34 -0.17 -62.64
N ASN A 252 29.36 -1.15 -63.54
CA ASN A 252 30.13 -1.11 -64.78
C ASN A 252 29.59 -0.15 -65.86
N ASP A 253 28.35 0.32 -65.70
CA ASP A 253 27.73 1.33 -66.55
C ASP A 253 28.09 2.77 -66.14
N GLY A 254 28.97 2.94 -65.14
CA GLY A 254 29.41 4.23 -64.65
C GLY A 254 28.42 4.93 -63.71
N PHE A 255 27.30 4.28 -63.35
CA PHE A 255 26.34 4.81 -62.39
C PHE A 255 26.58 4.25 -60.98
N VAL A 256 26.11 5.00 -59.97
CA VAL A 256 26.16 4.59 -58.56
C VAL A 256 24.79 4.14 -58.13
N MET A 257 24.73 2.98 -57.49
CA MET A 257 23.51 2.43 -56.94
C MET A 257 23.51 2.58 -55.42
N VAL A 258 22.53 3.30 -54.89
CA VAL A 258 22.34 3.57 -53.46
C VAL A 258 21.42 2.51 -52.87
N ASN A 259 21.88 1.85 -51.80
CA ASN A 259 21.16 0.80 -51.06
C ASN A 259 20.57 -0.30 -51.95
N ASN A 260 21.20 -0.57 -53.11
CA ASN A 260 20.74 -1.56 -54.10
C ASN A 260 19.34 -1.29 -54.70
N VAL A 261 18.82 -0.05 -54.59
CA VAL A 261 17.46 0.31 -55.05
C VAL A 261 17.47 1.46 -56.04
N ARG A 262 18.24 2.53 -55.75
CA ARG A 262 18.19 3.78 -56.51
C ARG A 262 19.48 4.02 -57.27
N MET A 263 19.40 4.25 -58.57
CA MET A 263 20.55 4.68 -59.37
C MET A 263 20.68 6.21 -59.37
N ILE A 264 21.90 6.69 -59.22
CA ILE A 264 22.25 8.11 -59.26
C ILE A 264 23.51 8.31 -60.13
N ASP A 265 23.65 9.53 -60.66
CA ASP A 265 24.90 9.98 -61.25
C ASP A 265 25.97 10.09 -60.15
N PRO A 266 27.23 9.68 -60.39
CA PRO A 266 28.25 9.73 -59.34
C PRO A 266 28.56 11.15 -58.85
N ARG A 267 28.24 12.21 -59.61
CA ARG A 267 28.33 13.60 -59.14
C ARG A 267 27.27 13.97 -58.12
N SER A 268 26.20 13.19 -58.03
CA SER A 268 25.10 13.37 -57.07
C SER A 268 25.33 12.63 -55.76
N VAL A 269 26.50 12.02 -55.55
CA VAL A 269 26.80 11.24 -54.34
C VAL A 269 26.88 12.14 -53.10
N LYS A 270 27.57 13.28 -53.19
CA LYS A 270 27.74 14.21 -52.07
C LYS A 270 26.41 14.60 -51.38
N PRO A 271 25.38 15.11 -52.08
CA PRO A 271 24.13 15.50 -51.42
C PRO A 271 23.37 14.31 -50.82
N VAL A 272 23.55 13.09 -51.37
CA VAL A 272 22.96 11.86 -50.81
C VAL A 272 23.65 11.48 -49.49
N VAL A 273 24.97 11.58 -49.44
CA VAL A 273 25.74 11.31 -48.22
C VAL A 273 25.44 12.37 -47.14
N GLU A 274 25.39 13.65 -47.50
CA GLU A 274 25.04 14.72 -46.56
C GLU A 274 23.63 14.55 -45.96
N ALA A 275 22.65 14.19 -46.79
CA ALA A 275 21.29 13.91 -46.31
C ALA A 275 21.26 12.72 -45.35
N PHE A 276 21.96 11.63 -45.70
CA PHE A 276 22.04 10.45 -44.84
C PHE A 276 22.73 10.74 -43.51
N THR A 277 23.86 11.46 -43.50
CA THR A 277 24.57 11.80 -42.25
C THR A 277 23.82 12.81 -41.39
N ALA A 278 22.98 13.66 -41.99
CA ALA A 278 22.11 14.58 -41.26
C ALA A 278 20.94 13.85 -40.58
N GLU A 279 20.37 12.84 -41.23
CA GLU A 279 19.30 11.99 -40.65
C GLU A 279 19.87 10.98 -39.65
N GLU A 280 21.05 10.43 -39.92
CA GLU A 280 21.65 9.32 -39.17
C GLU A 280 23.09 9.66 -38.71
N PRO A 281 23.25 10.33 -37.54
CA PRO A 281 24.56 10.79 -37.06
C PRO A 281 25.57 9.67 -36.78
N ARG A 282 25.09 8.45 -36.49
CA ARG A 282 25.92 7.24 -36.29
C ARG A 282 26.04 6.38 -37.54
N GLY A 283 25.49 6.83 -38.67
CA GLY A 283 25.44 6.05 -39.90
C GLY A 283 26.82 5.80 -40.49
N VAL A 284 27.04 4.61 -41.04
CA VAL A 284 28.27 4.23 -41.72
C VAL A 284 28.05 4.22 -43.23
N VAL A 285 28.95 4.82 -44.00
CA VAL A 285 28.90 4.76 -45.47
C VAL A 285 29.85 3.67 -45.96
N LEU A 286 29.33 2.73 -46.74
CA LEU A 286 30.08 1.64 -47.34
C LEU A 286 30.12 1.83 -48.85
N LEU A 287 31.33 1.86 -49.42
CA LEU A 287 31.56 1.94 -50.86
C LEU A 287 31.94 0.56 -51.38
N ASN A 288 31.04 -0.03 -52.16
CA ASN A 288 31.28 -1.27 -52.89
C ASN A 288 31.59 -0.93 -54.36
N ALA A 289 32.64 -1.51 -54.92
CA ALA A 289 32.96 -1.38 -56.34
C ALA A 289 32.88 -2.76 -57.00
N ALA A 290 32.12 -2.87 -58.09
CA ALA A 290 32.10 -4.09 -58.88
C ALA A 290 33.51 -4.40 -59.46
N PRO A 291 33.87 -5.68 -59.68
CA PRO A 291 35.21 -6.04 -60.17
C PRO A 291 35.58 -5.42 -61.53
N ASP A 292 34.58 -5.05 -62.32
CA ASP A 292 34.67 -4.44 -63.64
C ASP A 292 34.25 -2.95 -63.65
N ALA A 293 34.07 -2.34 -62.48
CA ALA A 293 33.75 -0.92 -62.38
C ALA A 293 34.92 -0.04 -62.83
N GLU A 294 34.61 1.06 -63.51
CA GLU A 294 35.62 2.05 -63.89
C GLU A 294 36.28 2.64 -62.62
N ILE A 295 37.61 2.56 -62.58
CA ILE A 295 38.42 3.02 -61.44
C ILE A 295 38.21 4.53 -61.24
N ASP A 296 38.16 5.30 -62.32
CA ASP A 296 37.98 6.76 -62.29
C ASP A 296 36.66 7.15 -61.62
N VAL A 297 35.58 6.41 -61.92
CA VAL A 297 34.26 6.62 -61.31
C VAL A 297 34.31 6.25 -59.82
N THR A 298 34.95 5.14 -59.46
CA THR A 298 35.08 4.71 -58.05
C THR A 298 35.84 5.73 -57.21
N VAL A 299 36.95 6.27 -57.74
CA VAL A 299 37.71 7.33 -57.08
C VAL A 299 36.89 8.62 -56.97
N MET A 300 36.12 8.97 -58.00
CA MET A 300 35.23 10.13 -57.95
C MET A 300 34.17 9.99 -56.85
N VAL A 301 33.55 8.83 -56.70
CA VAL A 301 32.57 8.56 -55.65
C VAL A 301 33.20 8.63 -54.26
N LEU A 302 34.41 8.07 -54.10
CA LEU A 302 35.18 8.14 -52.86
C LEU A 302 35.49 9.59 -52.48
N ASP A 303 35.91 10.41 -53.45
CA ASP A 303 36.20 11.83 -53.23
C ASP A 303 34.93 12.62 -52.88
N GLN A 304 33.82 12.36 -53.56
CA GLN A 304 32.53 13.00 -53.25
C GLN A 304 32.04 12.67 -51.83
N ALA A 305 32.20 11.43 -51.37
CA ALA A 305 31.87 11.05 -49.99
C ALA A 305 32.78 11.77 -48.97
N ARG A 306 34.08 11.87 -49.25
CA ARG A 306 35.03 12.62 -48.40
C ARG A 306 34.74 14.12 -48.36
N GLN A 307 34.32 14.70 -49.47
CA GLN A 307 33.87 16.09 -49.53
C GLN A 307 32.58 16.35 -48.74
N ALA A 308 31.77 15.31 -48.48
CA ALA A 308 30.63 15.35 -47.58
C ALA A 308 31.03 15.19 -46.10
N GLY A 309 32.32 15.05 -45.79
CA GLY A 309 32.84 14.91 -44.43
C GLY A 309 32.86 13.47 -43.89
N VAL A 310 32.63 12.46 -44.74
CA VAL A 310 32.61 11.05 -44.35
C VAL A 310 33.73 10.29 -45.08
N ASP A 311 34.51 9.47 -44.38
CA ASP A 311 35.46 8.53 -45.01
C ASP A 311 34.77 7.17 -45.15
N PRO A 312 34.32 6.79 -46.35
CA PRO A 312 33.55 5.56 -46.53
C PRO A 312 34.45 4.32 -46.37
N ALA A 313 33.91 3.28 -45.76
CA ALA A 313 34.57 1.98 -45.70
C ALA A 313 34.57 1.35 -47.10
N LEU A 314 35.76 1.14 -47.68
CA LEU A 314 35.91 0.55 -49.00
C LEU A 314 35.85 -0.98 -48.91
N ALA A 315 34.87 -1.58 -49.58
CA ALA A 315 34.78 -3.01 -49.79
C ALA A 315 34.97 -3.31 -51.28
N ILE A 316 36.14 -3.83 -51.66
CA ILE A 316 36.37 -4.32 -53.02
C ILE A 316 35.93 -5.78 -53.07
N GLN A 317 34.93 -6.11 -53.88
CA GLN A 317 34.59 -7.51 -54.12
C GLN A 317 35.74 -8.17 -54.88
N GLY A 318 36.45 -9.05 -54.19
CA GLY A 318 37.50 -9.89 -54.79
C GLY A 318 36.91 -10.75 -55.90
N ARG A 319 37.70 -10.93 -56.95
CA ARG A 319 37.37 -11.73 -58.13
C ARG A 319 37.28 -13.21 -57.81
#